data_AF-A0A7J3TFQ4-F1
#
_entry.id   AF-A0A7J3TFQ4-F1
#
_cell.length_a   1.000
_cell.length_b   1.000
_cell.length_c   1.000
_cell.angle_alpha   90.00
_cell.angle_beta   90.00
_cell.angle_gamma   90.00
#
_symmetry.space_group_name_H-M   'P 1'
#
loop_
_entity.id
_entity.type
_entity.pdbx_description
1 polymer ?
#
loop_
_entity_poly.entity_id
_entity_poly.type
_entity_poly.pdbx_seq_one_letter_code
_entity_poly.pdbx_strand_id
1 'polypeptide(L)'
;MSIRRVVLDVDKSLNRPTLVDLVESIERVPGVEAVNVSVTEMDMETMGTNITVEGVGIDYGKLINTIEDSGAVIHSVDEIVAGKRIIESIRRDY
;
A
#
# COMPACT_ATOMS: atom_id res chain seq x y z
N MET A 1 16.39 -1.26 10.57
CA MET A 1 15.10 -0.59 10.77
C MET A 1 14.01 -1.58 10.40
N SER A 2 12.97 -1.77 11.22
CA SER A 2 11.90 -2.74 10.95
C SER A 2 10.62 -1.97 10.67
N ILE A 3 10.23 -1.92 9.40
CA ILE A 3 8.95 -1.33 8.96
C ILE A 3 7.85 -2.33 9.32
N ARG A 4 6.77 -1.82 9.90
CA ARG A 4 5.62 -2.60 10.37
C ARG A 4 4.33 -2.29 9.65
N ARG A 5 4.14 -1.03 9.25
CA ARG A 5 2.99 -0.61 8.45
C ARG A 5 3.43 0.41 7.41
N VAL A 6 2.87 0.28 6.22
CA VAL A 6 2.95 1.28 5.15
C VAL A 6 1.55 1.53 4.64
N VAL A 7 1.15 2.79 4.54
CA VAL A 7 -0.10 3.21 3.88
C VAL A 7 0.27 4.02 2.65
N LEU A 8 -0.27 3.61 1.50
CA LEU A 8 0.03 4.19 0.20
C LEU A 8 -1.27 4.65 -0.47
N ASP A 9 -1.22 5.83 -1.07
CA ASP A 9 -2.22 6.28 -2.04
C ASP A 9 -1.74 5.86 -3.43
N VAL A 10 -2.54 5.05 -4.11
CA VAL A 10 -2.15 4.36 -5.34
C VAL A 10 -3.26 4.47 -6.38
N ASP A 11 -2.91 5.01 -7.54
CA ASP A 11 -3.75 5.06 -8.72
C ASP A 11 -3.51 3.86 -9.62
N LYS A 12 -4.57 3.31 -10.18
CA LYS A 12 -4.48 2.27 -11.20
C LYS A 12 -5.50 2.49 -12.31
N SER A 13 -5.28 1.85 -13.46
CA SER A 13 -6.32 1.80 -14.50
C SER A 13 -7.52 0.97 -14.02
N LEU A 14 -8.72 1.27 -14.54
CA LEU A 14 -9.94 0.52 -14.23
C LEU A 14 -9.84 -0.97 -14.57
N ASN A 15 -9.16 -1.32 -15.66
CA ASN A 15 -9.20 -2.67 -16.21
C ASN A 15 -8.17 -3.63 -15.59
N ARG A 16 -6.92 -3.14 -15.45
CA ARG A 16 -5.78 -3.90 -14.92
C ARG A 16 -4.78 -2.95 -14.26
N PRO A 17 -4.11 -3.39 -13.17
CA PRO A 17 -4.34 -4.64 -12.44
C PRO A 17 -5.70 -4.63 -11.71
N THR A 18 -6.25 -5.80 -11.39
CA THR A 18 -7.40 -5.87 -10.46
C THR A 18 -6.92 -5.66 -9.03
N LEU A 19 -7.84 -5.39 -8.11
CA LEU A 19 -7.50 -5.28 -6.68
C LEU A 19 -6.93 -6.60 -6.14
N VAL A 20 -7.41 -7.74 -6.65
CA VAL A 20 -6.90 -9.07 -6.26
C VAL A 20 -5.47 -9.27 -6.77
N ASP A 21 -5.19 -8.90 -8.03
CA ASP A 21 -3.83 -8.98 -8.59
C ASP A 21 -2.82 -8.15 -7.76
N LEU A 22 -3.24 -6.96 -7.30
CA LEU A 22 -2.43 -6.11 -6.43
C LEU A 22 -2.19 -6.79 -5.07
N VAL A 23 -3.23 -7.28 -4.41
CA VAL A 23 -3.11 -7.97 -3.11
C VAL A 23 -2.19 -9.19 -3.22
N GLU A 24 -2.40 -10.06 -4.21
CA GLU A 24 -1.59 -11.26 -4.41
C GLU A 24 -0.11 -10.94 -4.69
N SER A 25 0.15 -9.83 -5.40
CA SER A 25 1.51 -9.37 -5.68
C SER A 25 2.18 -8.85 -4.41
N ILE A 26 1.46 -8.02 -3.63
CA ILE A 26 1.97 -7.42 -2.39
C ILE A 26 2.19 -8.46 -1.29
N GLU A 27 1.31 -9.46 -1.15
CA GLU A 27 1.47 -10.52 -0.14
C GLU A 27 2.77 -11.33 -0.31
N ARG A 28 3.35 -11.35 -1.52
CA ARG A 28 4.62 -12.05 -1.81
C ARG A 28 5.87 -11.23 -1.42
N VAL A 29 5.69 -9.99 -0.99
CA VAL A 29 6.79 -9.13 -0.57
C VAL A 29 7.32 -9.61 0.80
N PRO A 30 8.64 -9.77 0.98
CA PRO A 30 9.22 -10.19 2.25
C PRO A 30 8.81 -9.28 3.40
N GLY A 31 8.37 -9.89 4.50
CA GLY A 31 7.96 -9.20 5.70
C GLY A 31 6.52 -8.68 5.70
N VAL A 32 5.75 -8.90 4.63
CA VAL A 32 4.30 -8.65 4.60
C VAL A 32 3.57 -9.81 5.27
N GLU A 33 2.64 -9.49 6.17
CA GLU A 33 1.76 -10.45 6.86
C GLU A 33 0.27 -10.22 6.53
N ALA A 34 -0.11 -8.98 6.20
CA ALA A 34 -1.46 -8.64 5.81
C ALA A 34 -1.48 -7.45 4.84
N VAL A 35 -2.49 -7.44 3.95
CA VAL A 35 -2.73 -6.36 3.00
C VAL A 35 -4.21 -6.02 3.02
N ASN A 36 -4.51 -4.73 3.05
CA ASN A 36 -5.83 -4.19 2.81
C ASN A 36 -5.77 -3.22 1.62
N VAL A 37 -6.73 -3.34 0.71
CA VAL A 37 -6.91 -2.39 -0.39
C VAL A 37 -8.34 -1.89 -0.33
N SER A 38 -8.49 -0.57 -0.27
CA SER A 38 -9.79 0.11 -0.31
C SER A 38 -9.82 1.08 -1.47
N VAL A 39 -10.98 1.23 -2.12
CA VAL A 39 -11.16 2.21 -3.19
C VAL A 39 -11.50 3.55 -2.58
N THR A 40 -10.74 4.59 -2.93
CA THR A 40 -10.95 5.97 -2.46
C THR A 40 -11.82 6.74 -3.45
N GLU A 41 -11.47 6.68 -4.73
CA GLU A 41 -12.17 7.35 -5.82
C GLU A 41 -12.14 6.53 -7.12
N MET A 42 -13.08 6.82 -8.02
CA MET A 42 -13.18 6.18 -9.33
C MET A 42 -13.59 7.22 -10.36
N ASP A 43 -12.80 7.34 -11.43
CA ASP A 43 -13.09 8.18 -12.60
C ASP A 43 -13.33 7.31 -13.84
N MET A 44 -13.49 7.94 -15.01
CA MET A 44 -13.73 7.24 -16.27
C MET A 44 -12.58 6.32 -16.71
N GLU A 45 -11.35 6.59 -16.27
CA GLU A 45 -10.15 5.85 -16.72
C GLU A 45 -9.32 5.28 -15.56
N THR A 46 -9.42 5.90 -14.37
CA THR A 46 -8.58 5.64 -13.20
C THR A 46 -9.40 5.21 -11.98
N MET A 47 -8.74 4.49 -11.07
CA MET A 47 -9.24 4.12 -9.76
C MET A 47 -8.17 4.44 -8.72
N GLY A 48 -8.48 5.38 -7.84
CA GLY A 48 -7.69 5.68 -6.66
C GLY A 48 -7.92 4.62 -5.59
N THR A 49 -6.86 4.17 -4.94
CA THR A 49 -6.90 3.16 -3.90
C THR A 49 -6.01 3.53 -2.73
N ASN A 50 -6.48 3.28 -1.51
CA ASN A 50 -5.64 3.31 -0.33
C ASN A 50 -5.22 1.87 0.01
N ILE A 51 -3.92 1.62 -0.05
CA ILE A 51 -3.30 0.32 0.21
C ILE A 51 -2.60 0.39 1.57
N THR A 52 -3.07 -0.41 2.51
CA THR A 52 -2.42 -0.60 3.81
C THR A 52 -1.73 -1.96 3.85
N VAL A 53 -0.45 -1.97 4.17
CA VAL A 53 0.38 -3.17 4.28
C VAL A 53 0.90 -3.27 5.69
N GLU A 54 0.70 -4.41 6.35
CA GLU A 54 1.21 -4.69 7.69
C GLU A 54 2.09 -5.94 7.72
N GLY A 55 3.08 -5.93 8.61
CA GLY A 55 3.92 -7.08 8.87
C GLY A 55 5.15 -6.76 9.72
N VAL A 56 6.21 -7.54 9.57
CA VAL A 56 7.45 -7.39 10.35
C VAL A 56 8.66 -7.33 9.42
N GLY A 57 9.28 -6.15 9.37
CA GLY A 57 10.47 -5.94 8.54
C GLY A 57 10.15 -5.92 7.05
N ILE A 58 9.03 -5.28 6.69
CA ILE A 58 8.59 -5.11 5.30
C ILE A 58 9.72 -4.54 4.45
N ASP A 59 10.04 -5.23 3.36
CA ASP A 59 10.97 -4.73 2.34
C ASP A 59 10.28 -3.63 1.51
N TYR A 60 10.42 -2.38 1.96
CA TYR A 60 9.79 -1.23 1.34
C TYR A 60 10.20 -1.04 -0.13
N GLY A 61 11.48 -1.23 -0.46
CA GLY A 61 11.93 -1.07 -1.86
C GLY A 61 11.25 -2.09 -2.77
N LYS A 62 11.17 -3.35 -2.33
CA LYS A 62 10.46 -4.38 -3.07
C LYS A 62 8.95 -4.16 -3.12
N LEU A 63 8.36 -3.62 -2.06
CA LEU A 63 6.95 -3.24 -2.03
C LEU A 63 6.62 -2.21 -3.11
N ILE A 64 7.38 -1.11 -3.17
CA ILE A 64 7.19 -0.04 -4.16
C ILE A 64 7.32 -0.60 -5.58
N ASN A 65 8.42 -1.31 -5.86
CA ASN A 65 8.64 -1.90 -7.18
C ASN A 65 7.52 -2.87 -7.58
N THR A 66 7.03 -3.69 -6.65
CA THR A 66 5.95 -4.66 -6.92
C THR A 66 4.65 -3.97 -7.34
N ILE A 67 4.32 -2.82 -6.72
CA ILE A 67 3.14 -2.03 -7.08
C ILE A 67 3.35 -1.36 -8.44
N GLU A 68 4.50 -0.74 -8.66
CA GLU A 68 4.80 -0.07 -9.94
C GLU A 68 4.86 -1.06 -11.12
N ASP A 69 5.48 -2.23 -10.94
CA ASP A 69 5.58 -3.30 -11.94
C ASP A 69 4.21 -3.89 -12.32
N SER A 70 3.20 -3.75 -11.45
CA SER A 70 1.83 -4.16 -11.75
C SER A 70 1.10 -3.20 -12.69
N GLY A 71 1.69 -2.04 -13.00
CA GLY A 71 1.10 -0.97 -13.80
C GLY A 71 0.27 0.04 -12.99
N ALA A 72 0.37 0.01 -11.67
CA ALA A 72 -0.18 1.03 -10.77
C ALA A 72 0.85 2.13 -10.50
N VAL A 73 0.39 3.31 -10.09
CA VAL A 73 1.23 4.48 -9.81
C VAL A 73 1.01 4.88 -8.36
N ILE A 74 2.10 4.99 -7.61
CA ILE A 74 2.04 5.46 -6.22
C ILE A 74 2.00 6.99 -6.24
N HIS A 75 0.89 7.57 -5.79
CA HIS A 75 0.69 9.01 -5.73
C HIS A 75 1.37 9.60 -4.48
N SER A 76 1.17 8.97 -3.32
CA SER A 76 1.82 9.36 -2.07
C SER A 76 2.04 8.19 -1.11
N VAL A 77 2.95 8.42 -0.16
CA VAL A 77 3.13 7.59 1.02
C VAL A 77 2.46 8.32 2.18
N ASP A 78 1.30 7.83 2.60
CA ASP A 78 0.46 8.51 3.58
C ASP A 78 0.91 8.21 5.02
N GLU A 79 1.41 7.00 5.27
CA GLU A 79 1.87 6.60 6.61
C GLU A 79 3.02 5.59 6.53
N ILE A 80 4.02 5.75 7.39
CA ILE A 80 5.03 4.73 7.69
C ILE A 80 5.09 4.54 9.20
N VAL A 81 4.97 3.29 9.64
CA VAL A 81 5.18 2.90 11.04
C VAL A 81 6.35 1.93 11.12
N ALA A 82 7.32 2.22 11.99
CA ALA A 82 8.51 1.42 12.18
C ALA A 82 8.88 1.23 13.66
N GLY A 83 9.54 0.12 13.98
CA GLY A 83 10.05 -0.18 15.31
C GLY A 83 9.57 -1.53 15.86
N LYS A 84 9.47 -1.63 17.19
CA LYS A 84 9.07 -2.87 17.89
C LYS A 84 7.56 -3.04 18.06
N ARG A 85 6.79 -1.98 17.81
CA ARG A 85 5.33 -1.96 17.91
C ARG A 85 4.78 -0.95 16.92
N ILE A 86 3.50 -1.06 16.63
CA ILE A 86 2.76 -0.06 15.88
C ILE A 86 2.39 1.09 16.83
N ILE A 87 2.52 2.32 16.34
CA ILE A 87 2.05 3.52 17.00
C ILE A 87 1.04 4.15 16.05
N GLU A 88 -0.20 4.30 16.50
CA GLU A 88 -1.25 4.94 15.72
C GLU A 88 -0.97 6.45 15.61
N SER A 89 -1.22 7.00 14.43
CA SER A 89 -1.16 8.45 14.23
C SER A 89 -2.24 9.15 15.06
N ILE A 90 -1.85 10.20 15.78
CA ILE A 90 -2.80 11.07 16.49
C ILE A 90 -3.29 12.10 15.50
N ARG A 91 -4.49 11.91 14.94
CA ARG A 91 -5.14 12.96 14.12
C ARG A 91 -5.27 14.22 14.97
N ARG A 92 -4.69 15.31 14.47
CA ARG A 92 -4.90 16.64 15.02
C ARG A 92 -5.95 17.31 14.15
N ASP A 93 -7.16 17.42 14.67
CA ASP A 93 -8.19 18.25 14.08
C ASP A 93 -7.77 19.72 14.27
N TYR A 94 -7.40 20.39 13.18
CA TYR A 94 -7.12 21.83 13.14
C TYR A 94 -8.30 22.57 12.51
#